data_AF-A6EEP7-F1
#
_entry.id   AF-A6EEP7-F1
#
_cell.length_a   1.000
_cell.length_b   1.000
_cell.length_c   1.000
_cell.angle_alpha   90.00
_cell.angle_beta   90.00
_cell.angle_gamma   90.00
#
_symmetry.space_group_name_H-M   'P 1'
#
loop_
_entity.id
_entity.type
_entity.pdbx_description
1 polymer ?
#
loop_
_entity_poly.entity_id
_entity_poly.type
_entity_poly.pdbx_seq_one_letter_code
_entity_poly.pdbx_strand_id
1 'polypeptide(L)' 'MKTIIILFLFPMVAISILQPLGKANDGGFVFVCLSKTARKYHKYENCRGLLKCTHEVKKLSMNDVDTLRFSACKMCY' A
#
# COMPACT_ATOMS: atom_id res chain seq x y z
N MET A 1 51.20 -23.38 -20.46
CA MET A 1 49.97 -23.11 -21.26
C MET A 1 48.82 -23.86 -20.62
N LYS A 2 47.67 -23.18 -20.45
CA LYS A 2 46.47 -23.56 -19.66
C LYS A 2 46.67 -23.48 -18.13
N THR A 3 45.95 -22.74 -17.32
CA THR A 3 44.98 -21.64 -17.48
C THR A 3 44.66 -21.21 -16.03
N ILE A 4 44.72 -19.90 -15.76
CA ILE A 4 43.71 -19.14 -15.01
C ILE A 4 43.31 -19.66 -13.62
N ILE A 5 43.99 -19.17 -12.58
CA ILE A 5 43.34 -18.72 -11.33
C ILE A 5 44.07 -17.45 -10.89
N ILE A 6 43.84 -16.35 -11.63
CA ILE A 6 44.20 -15.02 -11.12
C ILE A 6 43.02 -14.61 -10.24
N LEU A 7 43.27 -14.70 -8.93
CA LEU A 7 42.50 -14.07 -7.87
C LEU A 7 42.40 -12.57 -8.20
N PHE A 8 41.35 -12.19 -8.94
CA PHE A 8 41.01 -10.80 -9.22
C PHE A 8 40.53 -10.15 -7.91
N LEU A 9 41.50 -9.69 -7.13
CA LEU A 9 41.34 -8.60 -6.20
C LEU A 9 40.91 -7.35 -7.00
N PHE A 10 39.75 -6.81 -6.64
CA PHE A 10 39.08 -5.59 -7.14
C PHE A 10 38.34 -5.69 -8.50
N PRO A 11 37.10 -5.14 -8.65
CA PRO A 11 36.34 -4.26 -7.74
C PRO A 11 34.87 -4.70 -7.54
N MET A 12 34.45 -5.08 -6.34
CA MET A 12 33.00 -5.13 -5.99
C MET A 12 32.51 -3.71 -5.65
N VAL A 13 32.64 -2.82 -6.63
CA VAL A 13 32.01 -1.50 -6.58
C VAL A 13 30.52 -1.70 -6.85
N ALA A 14 29.79 -1.50 -5.75
CA ALA A 14 28.50 -0.82 -5.64
C ALA A 14 27.24 -1.52 -6.17
N ILE A 15 26.15 -1.22 -5.46
CA ILE A 15 24.75 -1.18 -5.94
C ILE A 15 24.14 -2.60 -6.06
N SER A 16 23.18 -3.05 -5.25
CA SER A 16 22.08 -2.30 -4.63
C SER A 16 21.63 -3.00 -3.36
N ILE A 17 21.36 -2.17 -2.36
CA ILE A 17 20.24 -2.24 -1.44
C ILE A 17 19.03 -2.91 -2.14
N LEU A 18 18.88 -4.23 -2.06
CA LEU A 18 17.60 -4.87 -2.37
C LEU A 18 16.80 -4.80 -1.07
N GLN A 19 16.23 -3.61 -0.82
CA GLN A 19 15.09 -3.53 0.08
C GLN A 19 14.02 -4.45 -0.51
N PRO A 20 13.45 -5.40 0.24
CA PRO A 20 12.27 -6.10 -0.23
C PRO A 20 11.22 -5.06 -0.57
N LEU A 21 10.82 -5.06 -1.84
CA LEU A 21 9.74 -4.25 -2.40
C LEU A 21 8.56 -4.34 -1.43
N GLY A 22 8.14 -3.17 -0.94
CA GLY A 22 7.19 -2.96 0.15
C GLY A 22 6.40 -4.20 0.55
N LYS A 23 6.77 -4.76 1.70
CA LYS A 23 5.97 -5.73 2.45
C LYS A 23 4.53 -5.23 2.40
N ALA A 24 3.70 -5.85 1.55
CA ALA A 24 2.28 -5.56 1.48
C ALA A 24 1.78 -5.89 2.88
N ASN A 25 1.56 -4.85 3.67
CA ASN A 25 1.02 -5.03 5.00
C ASN A 25 -0.33 -5.71 4.77
N ASP A 26 -0.49 -6.96 5.22
CA ASP A 26 -1.78 -7.68 5.25
C ASP A 26 -2.80 -6.98 6.18
N GLY A 27 -2.56 -5.70 6.52
CA GLY A 27 -3.55 -4.76 7.00
C GLY A 27 -4.60 -4.59 5.92
N GLY A 28 -5.71 -5.31 6.09
CA GLY A 28 -6.78 -5.48 5.12
C GLY A 28 -7.16 -4.22 4.34
N PHE A 29 -7.65 -4.46 3.12
CA PHE A 29 -8.09 -3.39 2.25
C PHE A 29 -9.44 -2.82 2.69
N VAL A 30 -9.59 -1.51 2.53
CA VAL A 30 -10.82 -0.77 2.80
C VAL A 30 -11.19 0.11 1.63
N PHE A 31 -12.45 0.52 1.58
CA PHE A 31 -13.00 1.36 0.53
C PHE A 31 -13.26 2.75 1.07
N VAL A 32 -12.82 3.77 0.35
CA VAL A 32 -12.96 5.17 0.74
C VAL A 32 -13.56 5.95 -0.42
N CYS A 33 -14.52 6.82 -0.12
CA CYS A 33 -15.02 7.82 -1.06
C CYS A 33 -14.04 9.00 -1.10
N LEU A 34 -13.38 9.23 -2.24
CA LEU A 34 -12.44 10.33 -2.43
C LEU A 34 -13.20 11.64 -2.66
N SER A 35 -13.51 12.33 -1.57
CA SER A 35 -14.10 13.66 -1.62
C SER A 35 -13.51 14.54 -0.52
N LYS A 36 -13.55 15.86 -0.70
CA LYS A 36 -13.05 16.83 0.30
C LYS A 36 -13.79 16.73 1.65
N THR A 37 -15.00 16.17 1.65
CA THR A 37 -15.86 16.07 2.82
C THR A 37 -15.93 14.65 3.40
N ALA A 38 -15.41 13.64 2.70
CA ALA A 38 -15.37 12.28 3.22
C ALA A 38 -14.47 12.20 4.44
N ARG A 39 -14.95 11.50 5.46
CA ARG A 39 -14.22 11.25 6.72
C ARG A 39 -14.31 9.79 7.17
N LYS A 40 -14.74 8.91 6.28
CA LYS A 40 -15.17 7.55 6.59
C LYS A 40 -14.54 6.54 5.63
N TYR A 41 -14.06 5.42 6.18
CA TYR A 41 -13.68 4.23 5.41
C TYR A 41 -14.68 3.09 5.64
N HIS A 42 -14.78 2.20 4.66
CA HIS A 42 -15.79 1.14 4.58
C HIS A 42 -15.13 -0.21 4.37
N LYS A 43 -15.70 -1.26 4.97
CA LYS A 43 -15.18 -2.63 4.88
C LYS A 43 -15.42 -3.28 3.51
N TYR A 44 -16.53 -2.92 2.87
CA TYR A 44 -16.96 -3.46 1.58
C TYR A 44 -17.57 -2.35 0.70
N GLU A 45 -17.49 -2.52 -0.61
CA GLU A 45 -17.91 -1.54 -1.63
C GLU A 45 -19.42 -1.25 -1.62
N ASN A 46 -20.24 -2.25 -1.28
CA ASN A 46 -21.70 -2.19 -1.25
C ASN A 46 -22.28 -1.65 0.07
N CYS A 47 -21.49 -0.93 0.87
CA CYS A 47 -22.00 -0.29 2.08
C CYS A 47 -23.00 0.82 1.73
N ARG A 48 -24.16 0.86 2.40
CA ARG A 48 -25.21 1.88 2.19
C ARG A 48 -24.69 3.33 2.26
N GLY A 49 -23.67 3.59 3.08
CA GLY A 49 -23.02 4.90 3.16
C GLY A 49 -22.12 5.19 1.97
N LEU A 50 -21.40 4.18 1.47
CA LEU A 50 -20.49 4.29 0.34
C LEU A 50 -21.23 4.39 -0.99
N LEU A 51 -22.37 3.69 -1.13
CA LEU A 51 -23.23 3.75 -2.32
C LEU A 51 -23.83 5.15 -2.57
N LYS A 52 -23.82 6.04 -1.57
CA LYS A 52 -24.21 7.44 -1.73
C LYS A 52 -23.08 8.34 -2.22
N CYS A 53 -21.85 7.82 -2.32
CA CYS A 53 -20.71 8.56 -2.84
C CYS A 53 -20.99 8.94 -4.30
N THR A 54 -20.94 10.24 -4.60
CA THR A 54 -21.03 10.78 -5.96
C THR A 54 -19.65 11.02 -6.58
N HIS A 55 -18.59 10.59 -5.89
CA HIS A 55 -17.19 10.77 -6.27
C HIS A 55 -16.52 9.42 -6.50
N GLU A 56 -15.23 9.44 -6.80
CA GLU A 56 -14.44 8.23 -7.00
C GLU A 56 -14.34 7.42 -5.71
N VAL A 57 -14.58 6.11 -5.81
CA VAL A 57 -14.37 5.16 -4.72
C VAL A 57 -13.04 4.46 -4.95
N LYS A 58 -12.14 4.57 -3.97
CA LYS A 58 -10.81 3.95 -4.04
C LYS A 58 -10.65 2.89 -2.97
N LYS A 59 -10.05 1.76 -3.36
CA LYS A 59 -9.59 0.72 -2.44
C LYS A 59 -8.20 1.08 -1.94
N LEU A 60 -8.05 1.24 -0.63
CA LEU A 60 -6.82 1.62 0.06
C LEU A 60 -6.43 0.55 1.08
N SER A 61 -5.15 0.47 1.44
CA SER A 61 -4.75 -0.36 2.58
C SER A 61 -5.14 0.32 3.90
N MET A 62 -5.30 -0.45 4.98
CA MET A 62 -5.62 0.11 6.29
C MET A 62 -4.58 1.16 6.74
N ASN A 63 -3.30 0.91 6.44
CA ASN A 63 -2.21 1.84 6.74
C ASN A 63 -2.38 3.20 6.05
N ASP A 64 -2.75 3.20 4.77
CA ASP A 64 -2.95 4.45 4.03
C ASP A 64 -4.09 5.27 4.64
N VAL A 65 -5.13 4.59 5.12
CA VAL A 65 -6.31 5.22 5.73
C VAL A 65 -6.00 5.84 7.10
N ASP A 66 -5.15 5.20 7.91
CA ASP A 66 -4.72 5.75 9.20
C ASP A 66 -3.97 7.07 9.03
N THR A 67 -3.15 7.21 7.98
CA THR A 67 -2.45 8.47 7.67
C THR A 67 -3.40 9.61 7.29
N LEU A 68 -4.53 9.28 6.66
CA LEU A 68 -5.52 10.23 6.17
C LEU A 68 -6.57 10.63 7.22
N ARG A 69 -6.45 10.10 8.46
CA ARG A 69 -7.36 10.39 9.60
C ARG A 69 -8.83 10.11 9.29
N PHE A 70 -9.11 9.12 8.44
CA PHE A 70 -10.47 8.64 8.25
C PHE A 70 -10.93 7.83 9.47
N SER A 71 -12.23 7.85 9.74
CA SER A 71 -12.83 7.07 10.82
C SER A 71 -13.62 5.89 10.29
N ALA A 72 -13.79 4.83 11.08
CA ALA A 72 -14.58 3.69 10.66
C ALA A 72 -16.06 4.08 10.40
N CYS A 73 -16.67 3.48 9.39
CA CYS A 73 -18.11 3.54 9.18
C CYS A 73 -18.84 2.64 10.18
N LYS A 74 -19.68 3.24 11.04
CA LYS A 74 -20.44 2.53 12.10
C LYS A 74 -21.43 1.46 11.60
N MET A 75 -21.61 1.31 10.28
CA MET A 75 -22.57 0.39 9.68
C MET A 75 -21.90 -0.87 9.12
N CYS A 76 -20.64 -0.78 8.70
CA CYS A 76 -19.89 -1.89 8.09
C CYS A 76 -18.61 -2.27 8.85
N TYR A 77 -18.36 -1.60 9.97
CA TYR A 77 -17.36 -1.89 11.00
C TYR A 77 -18.04 -1.87 12.37
#